data_AF-A0A7S0XDS5-F1
#
_entry.id   AF-A0A7S0XDS5-F1
#
_cell.length_a   1.000
_cell.length_b   1.000
_cell.length_c   1.000
_cell.angle_alpha   90.00
_cell.angle_beta   90.00
_cell.angle_gamma   90.00
#
_symmetry.space_group_name_H-M   'P 1'
#
loop_
_entity.id
_entity.type
_entity.pdbx_description
1 polymer ?
#
loop_
_entity_poly.entity_id
_entity_poly.type
_entity_poly.pdbx_seq_one_letter_code
_entity_poly.pdbx_strand_id
1 'polypeptide(L)'
;GSTGCRAHTFHVVPGELPAFALRTVGKKVKSHTPLASLAGKTDQQIAHALLPMLARALDKVPPQHRGETPLYVWATAGMRVLNDHQQDRLWAAVTRATRQHTNFRLSSGALAAATHFRTI
;
A
#
# COMPACT_ATOMS: atom_id res chain seq x y z
N GLY A 1 5.19 -3.56 8.13
CA GLY A 1 6.31 -4.12 8.91
C GLY A 1 5.79 -4.88 10.11
N SER A 2 6.66 -5.59 10.84
CA SER A 2 6.26 -6.44 11.99
C SER A 2 5.67 -5.66 13.17
N THR A 3 6.04 -4.39 13.35
CA THR A 3 5.57 -3.53 14.45
C THR A 3 4.50 -2.51 14.03
N GLY A 4 4.05 -2.55 12.77
CA GLY A 4 3.11 -1.56 12.27
C GLY A 4 3.20 -1.33 10.76
N CYS A 5 2.26 -0.54 10.27
CA CYS A 5 2.18 -0.07 8.90
C CYS A 5 2.60 1.39 8.79
N ARG A 6 3.24 1.74 7.67
CA ARG A 6 3.71 3.11 7.40
C ARG A 6 3.42 3.43 5.95
N ALA A 7 2.84 4.60 5.70
CA ALA A 7 2.61 5.10 4.36
C ALA A 7 3.49 6.31 4.08
N HIS A 8 4.22 6.21 2.98
CA HIS A 8 5.10 7.25 2.45
C HIS A 8 4.54 7.72 1.12
N THR A 9 4.63 9.02 0.85
CA THR A 9 4.23 9.62 -0.41
C THR A 9 5.45 10.32 -0.97
N PHE A 10 5.74 10.09 -2.24
CA PHE A 10 6.91 10.64 -2.91
C PHE A 10 6.51 11.37 -4.18
N HIS A 11 7.22 12.45 -4.47
CA HIS A 11 7.25 13.08 -5.78
C HIS A 11 8.54 12.62 -6.48
N VAL A 12 8.39 12.01 -7.66
CA VAL A 12 9.50 11.57 -8.49
C VAL A 12 9.99 12.78 -9.29
N VAL A 13 11.24 13.19 -9.07
CA VAL A 13 11.88 14.27 -9.82
C VAL A 13 12.79 13.64 -10.87
N PRO A 14 12.52 13.81 -12.17
CA PRO A 14 13.41 13.31 -13.23
C PRO A 14 14.81 13.92 -13.12
N GLY A 15 15.84 13.16 -13.53
CA GLY A 15 17.22 13.61 -13.57
C GLY A 15 18.04 12.79 -14.58
N GLU A 16 19.27 13.21 -14.83
CA GLU A 16 20.19 12.46 -15.70
C GLU A 16 20.94 11.38 -14.91
N LEU A 17 21.59 11.75 -13.80
CA LEU A 17 22.28 10.83 -12.88
C LEU A 17 22.10 11.31 -11.42
N PRO A 18 21.37 10.57 -10.56
CA PRO A 18 20.55 9.39 -10.89
C PRO A 18 19.40 9.74 -11.86
N ALA A 19 18.88 8.73 -12.57
CA ALA A 19 17.76 8.90 -13.53
C ALA A 19 16.52 9.57 -12.91
N PHE A 20 16.37 9.47 -11.58
CA PHE A 20 15.39 10.25 -10.83
C PHE A 20 15.81 10.37 -9.36
N ALA A 21 15.22 11.35 -8.67
CA ALA A 21 15.26 11.48 -7.23
C ALA A 21 13.85 11.37 -6.62
N LEU A 22 13.75 10.86 -5.39
CA LEU A 22 12.49 10.82 -4.64
C LEU A 22 12.46 11.94 -3.60
N ARG A 23 11.51 12.87 -3.75
CA ARG A 23 11.22 13.87 -2.73
C ARG A 23 10.04 13.43 -1.87
N THR A 24 10.19 13.47 -0.55
CA THR A 24 9.10 13.09 0.35
C THR A 24 8.02 14.17 0.34
N VAL A 25 6.75 13.77 0.20
CA VAL A 25 5.60 14.67 0.29
C VAL A 25 4.97 14.57 1.68
N GLY A 26 5.21 15.60 2.49
CA GLY A 26 4.73 15.70 3.86
C GLY A 26 5.26 14.61 4.79
N LYS A 27 4.69 14.51 6.00
CA LYS A 27 5.08 13.49 6.99
C LYS A 27 4.49 12.12 6.64
N LYS A 28 5.25 11.04 6.87
CA LYS A 28 4.73 9.67 6.77
C LYS A 28 3.61 9.43 7.79
N VAL A 29 2.62 8.62 7.40
CA VAL A 29 1.56 8.17 8.30
C VAL A 29 2.00 6.85 8.93
N LYS A 30 1.71 6.66 10.22
CA LYS A 30 2.07 5.46 10.96
C LYS A 30 0.80 4.87 11.57
N SER A 31 0.71 3.55 11.53
CA SER A 31 -0.20 2.75 12.34
C SER A 31 0.63 1.77 13.15
N HIS A 32 0.27 1.58 14.42
CA HIS A 32 0.88 0.57 15.28
C HIS A 32 0.36 -0.85 14.98
N THR A 33 -0.64 -0.98 14.10
CA THR A 33 -1.19 -2.28 13.68
C THR A 33 -0.31 -2.88 12.59
N PRO A 34 0.35 -4.03 12.83
CA PRO A 34 1.08 -4.74 11.79
C PRO A 34 0.11 -5.33 10.76
N LEU A 35 0.45 -5.29 9.47
CA LEU A 35 -0.43 -5.84 8.42
C LEU A 35 -0.79 -7.31 8.66
N ALA A 36 0.19 -8.14 9.01
CA ALA A 36 -0.02 -9.56 9.27
C ALA A 36 -0.99 -9.86 10.44
N SER A 37 -1.14 -8.92 11.40
CA SER A 37 -2.12 -9.07 12.49
C SER A 37 -3.58 -8.99 12.04
N LEU A 38 -3.80 -8.56 10.80
CA LEU A 38 -5.12 -8.48 10.18
C LEU A 38 -5.54 -9.79 9.49
N ALA A 39 -4.67 -10.80 9.45
CA ALA A 39 -5.03 -12.11 8.91
C ALA A 39 -6.23 -12.70 9.65
N GLY A 40 -7.21 -13.20 8.89
CA GLY A 40 -8.46 -13.74 9.43
C GLY A 40 -9.48 -12.71 9.90
N LYS A 41 -9.21 -11.40 9.76
CA LYS A 41 -10.21 -10.35 9.96
C LYS A 41 -11.12 -10.21 8.73
N THR A 42 -12.25 -9.54 8.92
CA THR A 42 -13.18 -9.21 7.83
C THR A 42 -12.62 -8.14 6.91
N ASP A 43 -13.09 -8.09 5.66
CA ASP A 43 -12.72 -7.05 4.69
C ASP A 43 -12.93 -5.63 5.24
N GLN A 44 -14.03 -5.40 5.97
CA GLN A 44 -14.34 -4.11 6.57
C GLN A 44 -13.33 -3.72 7.65
N GLN A 45 -12.91 -4.67 8.50
CA GLN A 45 -11.88 -4.43 9.52
C GLN A 45 -10.52 -4.14 8.88
N ILE A 46 -10.18 -4.85 7.80
CA ILE A 46 -8.94 -4.64 7.04
C ILE A 46 -8.96 -3.25 6.40
N ALA A 47 -10.05 -2.89 5.72
CA ALA A 47 -10.23 -1.58 5.12
C ALA A 47 -10.12 -0.46 6.16
N HIS A 48 -10.81 -0.59 7.30
CA HIS A 48 -10.76 0.38 8.39
C HIS A 48 -9.34 0.59 8.93
N ALA A 49 -8.56 -0.48 9.07
CA ALA A 49 -7.17 -0.39 9.54
C ALA A 49 -6.23 0.32 8.54
N LEU A 50 -6.52 0.22 7.23
CA LEU A 50 -5.72 0.84 6.17
C LEU A 50 -6.18 2.26 5.81
N LEU A 51 -7.46 2.58 6.02
CA LEU A 51 -8.10 3.79 5.55
C LEU A 51 -7.36 5.09 5.95
N PRO A 52 -6.89 5.26 7.21
CA PRO A 52 -6.16 6.48 7.58
C PRO A 52 -4.90 6.72 6.74
N MET A 53 -4.22 5.64 6.33
CA MET A 53 -3.03 5.73 5.49
C MET A 53 -3.38 6.02 4.02
N LEU A 54 -4.40 5.35 3.48
CA LEU A 54 -4.86 5.52 2.10
C LEU A 54 -5.43 6.93 1.88
N ALA A 55 -6.34 7.38 2.74
CA ALA A 55 -6.94 8.72 2.68
C ALA A 55 -5.87 9.80 2.76
N ARG A 56 -4.93 9.68 3.69
CA ARG A 56 -3.89 10.69 3.85
C ARG A 56 -2.85 10.70 2.73
N ALA A 57 -2.67 9.57 2.04
CA ALA A 57 -1.89 9.54 0.80
C ALA A 57 -2.64 10.26 -0.34
N LEU A 58 -3.95 10.04 -0.48
CA LEU A 58 -4.80 10.74 -1.47
C LEU A 58 -4.82 12.26 -1.27
N ASP A 59 -4.89 12.74 -0.02
CA ASP A 59 -4.87 14.17 0.30
C ASP A 59 -3.59 14.87 -0.22
N LYS A 60 -2.48 14.14 -0.25
CA LYS A 60 -1.18 14.68 -0.65
C LYS A 60 -0.96 14.67 -2.16
N VAL A 61 -1.75 13.91 -2.90
CA VAL A 61 -1.62 13.76 -4.35
C VAL A 61 -2.69 14.62 -5.03
N PRO A 62 -2.31 15.59 -5.87
CA PRO A 62 -3.27 16.42 -6.59
C PRO A 62 -4.28 15.56 -7.37
N PRO A 63 -5.58 15.91 -7.38
CA PRO A 63 -6.63 15.09 -7.99
C PRO A 63 -6.32 14.59 -9.40
N GLN A 64 -5.75 15.47 -10.25
CA GLN A 64 -5.40 15.17 -11.63
C GLN A 64 -4.30 14.10 -11.80
N HIS A 65 -3.44 13.90 -10.78
CA HIS A 65 -2.34 12.93 -10.85
C HIS A 65 -2.68 11.60 -10.15
N ARG A 66 -3.82 11.48 -9.47
CA ARG A 66 -4.13 10.28 -8.68
C ARG A 66 -4.22 9.03 -9.56
N GLY A 67 -4.88 9.12 -10.71
CA GLY A 67 -5.02 8.00 -11.66
C GLY A 67 -3.70 7.48 -12.24
N GLU A 68 -2.66 8.32 -12.25
CA GLU A 68 -1.33 7.98 -12.78
C GLU A 68 -0.36 7.57 -11.66
N THR A 69 -0.65 7.98 -10.43
CA THR A 69 0.21 7.73 -9.26
C THR A 69 0.12 6.25 -8.85
N PRO A 70 1.22 5.48 -8.91
CA PRO A 70 1.21 4.10 -8.48
C PRO A 70 1.19 3.98 -6.95
N LEU A 71 0.44 3.01 -6.43
CA LEU A 71 0.44 2.66 -5.01
C LEU A 71 1.03 1.28 -4.77
N TYR A 72 2.02 1.19 -3.89
CA TYR A 72 2.67 -0.05 -3.48
C TYR A 72 2.41 -0.35 -2.00
N VAL A 73 2.08 -1.61 -1.69
CA VAL A 73 1.94 -2.12 -0.32
C VAL A 73 2.84 -3.34 -0.17
N TRP A 74 3.93 -3.16 0.57
CA TRP A 74 4.89 -4.23 0.81
C TRP A 74 4.93 -4.62 2.29
N ALA A 75 4.84 -5.92 2.53
CA ALA A 75 4.88 -6.51 3.86
C ALA A 75 6.23 -7.21 4.06
N THR A 76 6.76 -7.18 5.29
CA THR A 76 8.06 -7.79 5.61
C THR A 76 7.87 -9.06 6.44
N ALA A 77 8.89 -9.46 7.21
CA ALA A 77 8.96 -10.69 8.01
C ALA A 77 7.65 -11.14 8.70
N GLY A 78 6.87 -10.24 9.29
CA GLY A 78 5.61 -10.61 9.96
C GLY A 78 4.60 -11.30 9.03
N MET A 79 4.60 -10.98 7.74
CA MET A 79 3.71 -11.59 6.75
C MET A 79 4.14 -13.01 6.38
N ARG A 80 5.46 -13.30 6.42
CA ARG A 80 6.02 -14.62 6.07
C ARG A 80 5.70 -15.71 7.11
N VAL A 81 5.24 -15.33 8.29
CA VAL A 81 4.80 -16.27 9.33
C VAL A 81 3.46 -16.90 8.98
N LEU A 82 2.65 -16.25 8.14
CA LEU A 82 1.35 -16.74 7.71
C LEU A 82 1.50 -17.78 6.61
N ASN A 83 0.62 -18.78 6.60
CA ASN A 83 0.56 -19.74 5.50
C ASN A 83 0.02 -19.09 4.21
N ASP A 84 0.29 -19.71 3.06
CA ASP A 84 -0.04 -19.14 1.74
C ASP A 84 -1.51 -18.74 1.62
N HIS A 85 -2.44 -19.58 2.09
CA HIS A 85 -3.87 -19.27 2.06
C HIS A 85 -4.24 -18.05 2.93
N GLN A 86 -3.59 -17.85 4.07
CA GLN A 86 -3.76 -16.64 4.88
C GLN A 86 -3.17 -15.41 4.18
N GLN A 87 -2.03 -15.55 3.51
CA GLN A 87 -1.42 -14.46 2.76
C GLN A 87 -2.30 -14.03 1.59
N ASP A 88 -2.77 -14.98 0.78
CA ASP A 88 -3.59 -14.73 -0.40
C ASP A 88 -4.90 -14.03 -0.03
N ARG A 89 -5.60 -14.52 1.01
CA ARG A 89 -6.83 -13.88 1.48
C ARG A 89 -6.58 -12.46 1.98
N LEU A 90 -5.50 -12.24 2.73
CA LEU A 90 -5.19 -10.90 3.21
C LEU A 90 -4.84 -9.97 2.04
N TRP A 91 -4.03 -10.41 1.08
CA TRP A 91 -3.69 -9.60 -0.10
C TRP A 91 -4.90 -9.28 -0.97
N ALA A 92 -5.82 -10.23 -1.13
CA ALA A 92 -7.08 -9.99 -1.83
C ALA A 92 -7.92 -8.91 -1.12
N ALA A 93 -8.03 -8.96 0.21
CA ALA A 93 -8.75 -7.95 0.99
C ALA A 93 -8.08 -6.57 0.94
N VAL A 94 -6.74 -6.51 1.06
CA VAL A 94 -5.96 -5.27 0.92
C VAL A 94 -6.16 -4.66 -0.47
N THR A 95 -6.15 -5.48 -1.52
CA THR A 95 -6.39 -5.04 -2.89
C THR A 95 -7.79 -4.47 -3.06
N ARG A 96 -8.82 -5.14 -2.53
CA ARG A 96 -10.21 -4.63 -2.55
C ARG A 96 -10.34 -3.30 -1.81
N ALA A 97 -9.85 -3.22 -0.58
CA ALA A 97 -9.88 -1.99 0.20
C ALA A 97 -9.17 -0.83 -0.52
N THR A 98 -8.03 -1.10 -1.14
CA THR A 98 -7.29 -0.09 -1.90
C THR A 98 -8.06 0.41 -3.11
N ARG A 99 -8.68 -0.49 -3.89
CA ARG A 99 -9.51 -0.14 -5.05
C ARG A 99 -10.79 0.61 -4.67
N GLN A 100 -11.40 0.26 -3.54
CA GLN A 100 -12.63 0.87 -3.07
C GLN A 100 -12.41 2.29 -2.54
N HIS A 101 -11.25 2.56 -1.94
CA HIS A 101 -10.99 3.83 -1.25
C HIS A 101 -10.02 4.77 -1.98
N THR A 102 -9.42 4.34 -3.09
CA THR A 102 -8.48 5.17 -3.86
C THR A 102 -8.65 4.96 -5.36
N ASN A 103 -8.30 5.99 -6.13
CA ASN A 103 -8.16 5.91 -7.57
C ASN A 103 -6.68 5.92 -7.99
N PHE A 104 -5.78 5.42 -7.13
CA PHE A 104 -4.38 5.24 -7.49
C PHE A 104 -4.21 4.17 -8.55
N ARG A 105 -3.16 4.31 -9.37
CA ARG A 105 -2.81 3.30 -10.36
C ARG A 105 -2.39 2.01 -9.68
N LEU A 106 -3.19 0.98 -9.86
CA LEU A 106 -2.83 -0.39 -9.53
C LEU A 106 -2.66 -1.14 -10.84
N SER A 107 -1.63 -1.97 -10.96
CA SER A 107 -1.44 -2.72 -12.20
C SER A 107 -2.63 -3.65 -12.48
N SER A 108 -3.09 -3.66 -13.73
CA SER A 108 -4.19 -4.51 -14.20
C SER A 108 -3.66 -5.91 -14.55
N GLY A 109 -4.30 -6.96 -14.01
CA GLY A 109 -3.93 -8.36 -14.24
C GLY A 109 -3.25 -9.03 -13.04
N ALA A 110 -3.40 -10.35 -12.90
CA ALA A 110 -2.94 -11.12 -11.73
C ALA A 110 -1.41 -11.05 -11.50
N LEU A 111 -0.63 -11.20 -12.56
CA LEU A 111 0.85 -11.07 -12.53
C LEU A 111 1.30 -9.65 -12.17
N ALA A 112 0.51 -8.65 -12.55
CA ALA A 112 0.83 -7.25 -12.35
C ALA A 112 0.44 -6.79 -10.93
N ALA A 113 -0.63 -7.33 -10.35
CA ALA A 113 -1.03 -7.10 -8.96
C ALA A 113 0.05 -7.58 -7.96
N ALA A 114 0.77 -8.66 -8.28
CA ALA A 114 1.87 -9.19 -7.46
C ALA A 114 3.08 -8.24 -7.32
N THR A 115 3.18 -7.22 -8.17
CA THR A 115 4.23 -6.18 -8.05
C THR A 115 3.83 -5.04 -7.12
N HIS A 116 2.52 -4.76 -7.01
CA HIS A 116 1.98 -3.72 -6.14
C HIS A 116 1.75 -4.21 -4.71
N PHE A 117 1.33 -5.46 -4.52
CA PHE A 117 1.04 -6.06 -3.23
C PHE A 117 1.94 -7.28 -3.03
N ARG A 118 2.92 -7.18 -2.12
CA ARG A 118 3.97 -8.21 -2.03
C ARG A 118 4.52 -8.39 -0.62
N THR A 119 4.84 -9.64 -0.30
CA THR A 119 5.70 -10.00 0.82
C THR A 119 7.18 -9.96 0.40
N ILE A 120 8.00 -9.18 1.10
CA ILE A 120 9.46 -9.01 0.89
C ILE A 120 10.31 -9.53 2.06
#